data_AF-A0A348N7Q1-F1
#
_entry.id   AF-A0A348N7Q1-F1
#
_cell.length_a   1.000
_cell.length_b   1.000
_cell.length_c   1.000
_cell.angle_alpha   90.00
_cell.angle_beta   90.00
_cell.angle_gamma   90.00
#
_symmetry.space_group_name_H-M   'P 1'
#
loop_
_entity.id
_entity.type
_entity.pdbx_description
1 polymer ?
#
loop_
_entity_poly.entity_id
_entity_poly.type
_entity_poly.pdbx_seq_one_letter_code
_entity_poly.pdbx_strand_id
1 'polypeptide(L)'
;MLFKPNFKDNQKGFEFALYMMASDYFASAKCHSKAVESKLSICYHEEPQKLQYEQEDLVLSYMDRLVRILPKEVFAENVIVLMRKQYCSNRTQITFKGEHFTLHLLCDNKTKQIAHKLTQHS
;
A
#
# COMPACT_ATOMS: atom_id res chain seq x y z
N MET A 1 31.95 -14.23 6.52
CA MET A 1 30.64 -14.49 5.87
C MET A 1 29.68 -13.40 6.31
N LEU A 2 29.29 -12.50 5.40
CA LEU A 2 28.21 -11.55 5.68
C LEU A 2 26.90 -12.34 5.71
N PHE A 3 26.28 -12.45 6.89
CA PHE A 3 24.89 -12.87 7.00
C PHE A 3 24.07 -11.86 6.19
N LYS A 4 23.65 -12.24 4.98
CA LYS A 4 22.51 -11.60 4.33
C LYS A 4 21.29 -12.15 5.04
N PRO A 5 20.62 -11.38 5.91
CA PRO A 5 19.40 -11.86 6.51
C PRO A 5 18.39 -12.07 5.37
N ASN A 6 18.06 -13.33 5.12
CA ASN A 6 17.03 -13.69 4.15
C ASN A 6 15.69 -13.43 4.84
N PHE A 7 15.30 -12.15 4.93
CA PHE A 7 13.98 -11.73 5.36
C PHE A 7 12.95 -12.11 4.28
N LYS A 8 12.81 -13.41 3.98
CA LYS A 8 11.64 -13.97 3.29
C LYS A 8 10.46 -14.00 4.25
N ASP A 9 10.20 -12.89 4.92
CA ASP A 9 8.82 -12.61 5.24
C ASP A 9 8.18 -12.23 3.93
N ASN A 10 7.12 -12.94 3.57
CA ASN A 10 6.42 -12.97 2.29
C ASN A 10 5.95 -11.61 1.71
N GLN A 11 6.37 -10.48 2.29
CA GLN A 11 6.15 -9.10 1.87
C GLN A 11 6.98 -8.78 0.62
N LYS A 12 6.43 -7.97 -0.30
CA LYS A 12 7.03 -7.67 -1.61
C LYS A 12 7.09 -6.16 -1.85
N GLY A 13 7.97 -5.71 -2.74
CA GLY A 13 8.10 -4.29 -3.11
C GLY A 13 6.77 -3.65 -3.57
N PHE A 14 5.90 -4.43 -4.20
CA PHE A 14 4.60 -3.93 -4.67
C PHE A 14 3.68 -3.41 -3.56
N GLU A 15 3.74 -4.00 -2.37
CA GLU A 15 2.97 -3.52 -1.21
C GLU A 15 3.47 -2.14 -0.78
N PHE A 16 4.79 -1.92 -0.87
CA PHE A 16 5.41 -0.65 -0.55
C PHE A 16 5.09 0.41 -1.59
N ALA A 17 5.18 0.09 -2.88
CA ALA A 17 4.80 0.99 -3.97
C ALA A 17 3.34 1.43 -3.83
N LEU A 18 2.43 0.49 -3.56
CA LEU A 18 1.02 0.80 -3.32
C LEU A 18 0.82 1.69 -2.09
N TYR A 19 1.48 1.36 -0.97
CA TYR A 19 1.43 2.17 0.23
C TYR A 19 1.90 3.60 -0.02
N MET A 20 3.10 3.76 -0.56
CA MET A 20 3.76 5.06 -0.75
C MET A 20 2.91 5.95 -1.65
N MET A 21 2.62 5.48 -2.86
CA MET A 21 1.94 6.32 -3.85
C MET A 21 0.50 6.60 -3.46
N ALA A 22 -0.22 5.65 -2.85
CA ALA A 22 -1.58 5.92 -2.39
C ALA A 22 -1.62 6.89 -1.21
N SER A 23 -0.57 6.89 -0.37
CA SER A 23 -0.45 7.83 0.76
C SER A 23 -0.36 9.29 0.30
N ASP A 24 0.28 9.55 -0.84
CA ASP A 24 0.46 10.90 -1.39
C ASP A 24 -0.84 11.57 -1.85
N TYR A 25 -1.92 10.80 -2.02
CA TYR A 25 -3.23 11.35 -2.37
C TYR A 25 -3.98 11.92 -1.17
N PHE A 26 -3.62 11.54 0.06
CA PHE A 26 -4.30 12.01 1.27
C PHE A 26 -3.70 13.32 1.78
N ALA A 27 -4.48 14.12 2.50
CA ALA A 27 -3.99 15.35 3.13
C ALA A 27 -2.81 15.09 4.08
N SER A 28 -2.87 13.99 4.83
CA SER A 28 -1.67 13.39 5.42
C SER A 28 -1.87 11.89 5.65
N ALA A 29 -0.79 11.12 5.57
CA ALA A 29 -0.81 9.69 5.85
C ALA A 29 0.35 9.32 6.78
N LYS A 30 0.06 8.57 7.85
CA LYS A 30 1.08 8.10 8.80
C LYS A 30 0.98 6.60 8.98
N CYS A 31 2.07 5.87 8.72
CA CYS A 31 2.10 4.45 9.01
C CYS A 31 1.98 4.20 10.52
N HIS A 32 1.09 3.28 10.90
CA HIS A 32 0.92 2.87 12.29
C HIS A 32 2.16 2.14 12.84
N SER A 33 2.89 1.41 11.98
CA SER A 33 4.07 0.64 12.38
C SER A 33 5.28 0.98 11.52
N LYS A 34 6.18 1.79 12.08
CA LYS A 34 7.48 2.11 11.45
C LYS A 34 8.29 0.87 11.13
N ALA A 35 8.21 -0.17 11.96
CA ALA A 35 8.94 -1.41 11.72
C ALA A 35 8.45 -2.13 10.45
N VAL A 36 7.14 -2.12 10.20
CA VAL A 36 6.54 -2.70 8.98
C VAL A 36 6.91 -1.87 7.76
N GLU A 37 6.80 -0.54 7.87
CA GLU A 37 7.18 0.38 6.80
C GLU A 37 8.64 0.23 6.38
N SER A 38 9.58 0.25 7.34
CA SER A 38 11.01 0.09 7.06
C SER A 38 11.32 -1.22 6.36
N LYS A 39 10.65 -2.30 6.76
CA LYS A 39 10.86 -3.62 6.15
C LYS A 39 10.36 -3.68 4.71
N LEU A 40 9.20 -3.10 4.43
CA LEU A 40 8.66 -2.99 3.08
C LEU A 40 9.53 -2.11 2.18
N SER A 41 10.05 -1.01 2.73
CA SER A 41 11.00 -0.15 2.04
C SER A 41 12.25 -0.93 1.65
N ILE A 42 12.83 -1.73 2.55
CA ILE A 42 13.99 -2.58 2.22
C ILE A 42 13.65 -3.54 1.07
N CYS A 43 12.53 -4.27 1.15
CA CYS A 43 12.13 -5.19 0.09
C CYS A 43 11.96 -4.47 -1.27
N TYR A 44 11.44 -3.25 -1.28
CA TYR A 44 11.29 -2.45 -2.50
C TYR A 44 12.65 -2.07 -3.10
N HIS A 45 13.57 -1.55 -2.28
CA HIS A 45 14.89 -1.11 -2.74
C HIS A 45 15.81 -2.26 -3.17
N GLU A 46 15.53 -3.50 -2.73
CA GLU A 46 16.23 -4.71 -3.20
C GLU A 46 15.74 -5.20 -4.57
N GLU A 47 14.54 -4.79 -5.03
CA GLU A 47 14.03 -5.15 -6.36
C GLU A 47 14.76 -4.39 -7.48
N PRO A 48 14.91 -4.97 -8.68
CA PRO A 48 15.48 -4.26 -9.82
C PRO A 48 14.68 -2.99 -10.14
N GLN A 49 15.38 -1.90 -10.48
CA GLN A 49 14.76 -0.60 -10.79
C GLN A 49 13.68 -0.68 -11.88
N LYS A 50 13.85 -1.53 -12.89
CA LYS A 50 12.82 -1.76 -13.91
C LYS A 50 11.52 -2.29 -13.30
N LEU A 51 11.62 -3.23 -12.36
CA LEU A 51 10.46 -3.80 -11.67
C LEU A 51 9.79 -2.80 -10.73
N GLN A 52 10.58 -1.90 -10.12
CA GLN A 52 10.06 -0.78 -9.33
C GLN A 52 9.18 0.13 -10.20
N TYR A 53 9.67 0.56 -11.37
CA TYR A 53 8.89 1.40 -12.29
C TYR A 53 7.63 0.72 -12.81
N GLU A 54 7.70 -0.57 -13.19
CA GLU A 54 6.51 -1.33 -13.60
C GLU A 54 5.45 -1.38 -12.49
N GLN A 55 5.87 -1.45 -11.23
CA GLN A 55 4.96 -1.43 -10.08
C GLN A 55 4.36 -0.05 -9.83
N GLU A 56 5.18 1.00 -9.90
CA GLU A 56 4.74 2.39 -9.76
C GLU A 56 3.70 2.74 -10.83
N ASP A 57 3.94 2.39 -12.09
CA ASP A 57 3.01 2.64 -13.20
C ASP A 57 1.64 1.96 -13.00
N LEU A 58 1.65 0.71 -12.49
CA LEU A 58 0.42 -0.03 -12.18
C LEU A 58 -0.37 0.64 -11.05
N VAL A 59 0.32 1.09 -10.00
CA VAL A 59 -0.29 1.77 -8.86
C VAL A 59 -0.83 3.13 -9.29
N LEU A 60 -0.04 3.92 -10.01
CA LEU A 60 -0.45 5.24 -10.52
C LEU A 60 -1.71 5.13 -11.37
N SER A 61 -1.70 4.22 -12.35
CA SER A 61 -2.85 3.96 -13.21
C SER A 61 -4.10 3.56 -12.41
N TYR A 62 -3.94 2.82 -11.32
CA TYR A 62 -5.04 2.43 -10.45
C TYR A 62 -5.55 3.61 -9.61
N MET A 63 -4.66 4.37 -8.99
CA MET A 63 -5.01 5.53 -8.17
C MET A 63 -5.68 6.63 -8.99
N ASP A 64 -5.21 6.90 -10.21
CA ASP A 64 -5.83 7.85 -11.14
C ASP A 64 -7.29 7.51 -11.43
N ARG A 65 -7.61 6.21 -11.57
CA ARG A 65 -8.99 5.75 -11.74
C ARG A 65 -9.78 5.88 -10.43
N LEU A 66 -9.16 5.52 -9.31
CA LEU A 66 -9.79 5.51 -7.99
C LEU A 66 -10.22 6.92 -7.56
N VAL A 67 -9.35 7.91 -7.75
CA VAL A 67 -9.61 9.32 -7.39
C VAL A 67 -10.76 9.92 -8.19
N ARG A 68 -11.02 9.41 -9.40
CA ARG A 68 -12.15 9.85 -10.22
C ARG A 68 -13.49 9.27 -9.79
N ILE A 69 -13.49 8.12 -9.11
CA ILE A 69 -14.72 7.42 -8.71
C ILE A 69 -15.08 7.61 -7.24
N LEU A 70 -14.12 7.93 -6.39
CA LEU A 70 -14.36 8.19 -4.97
C LEU A 70 -14.64 9.68 -4.70
N PRO A 71 -15.43 10.01 -3.67
CA PRO A 71 -15.61 11.39 -3.24
C PRO A 71 -14.28 12.06 -2.88
N LYS A 72 -14.13 13.34 -3.20
CA LYS A 72 -12.87 14.09 -2.96
C LYS A 72 -12.58 14.22 -1.46
N GLU A 73 -13.63 14.22 -0.64
CA GLU A 73 -13.59 14.32 0.81
C GLU A 73 -12.79 13.17 1.43
N VAL A 74 -12.78 11.99 0.79
CA VAL A 74 -11.96 10.84 1.22
C VAL A 74 -10.48 11.21 1.27
N PHE A 75 -10.00 11.94 0.26
CA PHE A 75 -8.60 12.31 0.11
C PHE A 75 -8.23 13.57 0.91
N ALA A 76 -9.22 14.33 1.39
CA ALA A 76 -9.00 15.45 2.30
C ALA A 76 -8.68 14.99 3.74
N GLU A 77 -8.77 13.69 4.03
CA GLU A 77 -8.56 13.18 5.39
C GLU A 77 -7.09 13.04 5.78
N ASN A 78 -6.84 13.22 7.08
CA ASN A 78 -5.62 12.78 7.73
C ASN A 78 -5.79 11.32 8.14
N VAL A 79 -4.97 10.41 7.60
CA VAL A 79 -5.17 8.97 7.75
C VAL A 79 -4.03 8.29 8.50
N ILE A 80 -4.39 7.29 9.30
CA ILE A 80 -3.47 6.29 9.84
C ILE A 80 -3.49 5.08 8.92
N VAL A 81 -2.30 4.65 8.49
CA VAL A 81 -2.15 3.52 7.57
C VAL A 81 -1.82 2.24 8.33
N LEU A 82 -2.65 1.22 8.14
CA LEU A 82 -2.44 -0.12 8.69
C LEU A 82 -2.21 -1.12 7.56
N MET A 83 -1.15 -1.91 7.67
CA MET A 83 -0.82 -2.95 6.70
C MET A 83 -1.00 -4.32 7.36
N ARG A 84 -1.86 -5.14 6.77
CA ARG A 84 -2.14 -6.49 7.27
C ARG A 84 -1.97 -7.48 6.15
N LYS A 85 -0.96 -8.34 6.31
CA LYS A 85 -0.83 -9.51 5.46
C LYS A 85 -1.93 -10.52 5.79
N GLN A 86 -2.61 -11.03 4.78
CA GLN A 86 -3.51 -12.15 4.97
C GLN A 86 -2.68 -13.43 4.96
N TYR A 87 -2.44 -14.04 6.12
CA TYR A 87 -1.53 -15.18 6.29
C TYR A 87 -1.84 -16.40 5.40
N CYS A 88 -3.08 -16.53 4.93
CA CYS A 88 -3.54 -17.62 4.06
C CYS A 88 -3.63 -17.23 2.57
N SER A 89 -3.24 -16.01 2.18
CA SER A 89 -3.31 -15.56 0.78
C SER A 89 -2.05 -14.78 0.39
N ASN A 90 -1.80 -14.65 -0.92
CA ASN A 90 -0.76 -13.75 -1.43
C ASN A 90 -1.19 -12.28 -1.37
N ARG A 91 -2.20 -11.96 -0.56
CA ARG A 91 -2.81 -10.65 -0.51
C ARG A 91 -2.41 -9.88 0.74
N THR A 92 -2.24 -8.60 0.54
CA THR A 92 -2.02 -7.65 1.63
C THR A 92 -3.08 -6.59 1.57
N GLN A 93 -3.67 -6.31 2.73
CA GLN A 93 -4.62 -5.24 2.88
C GLN A 93 -3.90 -4.03 3.49
N ILE A 94 -3.93 -2.93 2.76
CA ILE A 94 -3.48 -1.61 3.20
C ILE A 94 -4.73 -0.81 3.52
N THR A 95 -4.85 -0.34 4.76
CA THR A 95 -6.04 0.36 5.24
C THR A 95 -5.65 1.78 5.60
N PHE A 96 -6.25 2.74 4.92
CA PHE A 96 -6.15 4.17 5.20
C PHE A 96 -7.37 4.53 6.04
N LYS A 97 -7.16 4.67 7.35
CA LYS A 97 -8.22 4.99 8.31
C LYS A 97 -8.13 6.47 8.65
N GLY A 98 -9.08 7.26 8.18
CA GLY A 98 -9.29 8.61 8.68
C GLY A 98 -10.52 8.69 9.59
N GLU A 99 -11.06 9.89 9.70
CA GLU A 99 -12.12 10.23 10.65
C GLU A 99 -13.49 9.78 10.15
N HIS A 100 -13.85 10.19 8.92
CA HIS A 100 -15.13 9.89 8.30
C HIS A 100 -15.02 8.73 7.31
N PHE A 101 -13.83 8.43 6.80
CA PHE A 101 -13.65 7.38 5.80
C PHE A 101 -12.58 6.37 6.19
N THR A 102 -12.85 5.10 5.87
CA THR A 102 -11.82 4.06 5.79
C THR A 102 -11.75 3.54 4.37
N LEU A 103 -10.60 3.74 3.72
CA LEU A 103 -10.28 3.12 2.44
C LEU A 103 -9.42 1.89 2.67
N HIS A 104 -9.92 0.73 2.23
CA HIS A 104 -9.15 -0.50 2.16
C HIS A 104 -8.67 -0.71 0.73
N LEU A 105 -7.37 -0.89 0.54
CA LEU A 105 -6.77 -1.38 -0.69
C LEU A 105 -6.29 -2.80 -0.46
N LEU A 106 -6.75 -3.74 -1.27
CA LEU A 106 -6.33 -5.13 -1.25
C LEU A 106 -5.46 -5.38 -2.47
N CYS A 107 -4.18 -5.64 -2.27
CA CYS A 107 -3.26 -5.99 -3.35
C CYS A 107 -3.02 -7.50 -3.38
N ASP A 108 -3.05 -8.08 -4.57
CA ASP A 108 -2.61 -9.46 -4.81
C ASP A 108 -1.19 -9.46 -5.37
N ASN A 109 -0.24 -9.97 -4.58
CA ASN A 109 1.17 -9.95 -4.91
C ASN A 109 1.58 -10.93 -6.02
N LYS A 110 0.69 -11.84 -6.42
CA LYS A 110 0.93 -12.77 -7.51
C LYS A 110 0.44 -12.18 -8.82
N THR A 111 -0.78 -11.64 -8.84
CA THR A 111 -1.39 -11.11 -10.06
C THR A 111 -1.15 -9.61 -10.25
N LYS A 112 -0.58 -8.92 -9.26
CA LYS A 112 -0.38 -7.47 -9.22
C LYS A 112 -1.69 -6.69 -9.40
N GLN A 113 -2.80 -7.27 -8.98
CA GLN A 113 -4.12 -6.65 -9.01
C GLN A 113 -4.37 -5.89 -7.72
N ILE A 114 -5.11 -4.79 -7.83
CA ILE A 114 -5.53 -3.96 -6.70
C ILE A 114 -7.06 -3.89 -6.72
N ALA A 115 -7.68 -4.11 -5.57
CA ALA A 115 -9.09 -3.88 -5.33
C ALA A 115 -9.27 -2.89 -4.19
N HIS A 116 -10.40 -2.19 -4.13
CA HIS A 116 -10.70 -1.26 -3.05
C HIS A 116 -12.06 -1.53 -2.41
N LYS A 117 -12.19 -1.10 -1.15
CA LYS A 117 -13.46 -0.96 -0.44
C LYS A 117 -13.42 0.33 0.36
N LEU A 118 -14.38 1.21 0.13
CA LEU A 118 -14.59 2.41 0.94
C LEU A 118 -15.68 2.11 1.99
N THR A 119 -15.46 2.56 3.22
CA THR A 119 -16.46 2.56 4.29
C THR A 119 -16.57 3.98 4.82
N GLN A 120 -17.78 4.52 4.89
CA GLN A 120 -18.06 5.82 5.50
C GLN A 120 -18.57 5.59 6.93
N HIS A 121 -18.08 6.40 7.86
CA HIS A 121 -18.51 6.44 9.25
C HIS A 121 -19.38 7.67 9.50
N SER A 122 -20.22 7.60 10.53
CA SER A 122 -21.16 8.65 10.94
C SER A 122 -20.61 9.47 12.10
#